data_AF-A0A5N5TDT9-F1
#
_entry.id   AF-A0A5N5TDT9-F1
#
_cell.length_a   1.000
_cell.length_b   1.000
_cell.length_c   1.000
_cell.angle_alpha   90.00
_cell.angle_beta   90.00
_cell.angle_gamma   90.00
#
_symmetry.space_group_name_H-M   'P 1'
#
loop_
_entity.id
_entity.type
_entity.pdbx_description
1 polymer ?
#
loop_
_entity_poly.entity_id
_entity_poly.type
_entity_poly.pdbx_seq_one_letter_code
_entity_poly.pdbx_strand_id
1 'polypeptide(L)'
;MLNKFFFNFISLFILREMKMKWTVIDRWCSNPFLIQCFADNIRKELQKFPEEKRKEVTILFSAHSLPLKQVEKGDPYPAEVGTTVNLVMKELKLPNPYRLVWQSKVGPLPWLSPSTDDAIKGTYFMHFFIKSHLYVHYKDTLKSNFTGLVQRGRKNLMLVPIAFVNEHIETLHELDIEYIKEFGEKVGAERIGRCPTPNDHPLFIDALVDEVKRHLTSGHTCSEQFLNNCPLCVNPACYASKKWFRKTTKSF
;
A
#
# COMPACT_ATOMS: atom_id res chain seq x y z
N MET A 1 16.90 58.36 -0.87
CA MET A 1 15.63 57.98 -0.22
C MET A 1 14.63 57.43 -1.26
N LEU A 2 15.05 56.48 -2.11
CA LEU A 2 14.25 56.00 -3.26
C LEU A 2 14.33 54.48 -3.50
N ASN A 3 14.93 53.70 -2.58
CA ASN A 3 15.10 52.24 -2.75
C ASN A 3 14.40 51.37 -1.68
N LYS A 4 13.75 51.96 -0.67
CA LYS A 4 12.96 51.20 0.32
C LYS A 4 11.45 51.16 0.02
N PHE A 5 10.95 52.05 -0.84
CA PHE A 5 9.52 52.11 -1.18
C PHE A 5 9.14 51.14 -2.32
N PHE A 6 10.05 50.90 -3.27
CA PHE A 6 9.77 50.05 -4.44
C PHE A 6 9.75 48.55 -4.10
N PHE A 7 10.62 48.11 -3.16
CA PHE A 7 10.70 46.70 -2.77
C PHE A 7 9.54 46.24 -1.86
N ASN A 8 9.01 47.13 -1.02
CA ASN A 8 7.86 46.81 -0.17
C ASN A 8 6.53 46.83 -0.93
N PHE A 9 6.42 47.57 -2.04
CA PHE A 9 5.20 47.57 -2.85
C PHE A 9 5.09 46.27 -3.66
N ILE A 10 6.19 45.77 -4.21
CA ILE A 10 6.18 44.53 -5.02
C ILE A 10 5.98 43.29 -4.13
N SER A 11 6.58 43.23 -2.93
CA SER A 11 6.40 42.07 -2.03
C SER A 11 5.01 41.99 -1.39
N LEU A 12 4.37 43.14 -1.10
CA LEU A 12 2.98 43.16 -0.60
C LEU A 12 1.91 43.04 -1.69
N PHE A 13 2.21 43.36 -2.96
CA PHE A 13 1.22 43.31 -4.04
C PHE A 13 1.24 41.98 -4.80
N ILE A 14 2.40 41.32 -4.93
CA ILE A 14 2.51 40.05 -5.68
C ILE A 14 2.07 38.84 -4.86
N LEU A 15 2.23 38.86 -3.53
CA LEU A 15 1.84 37.72 -2.67
C LEU A 15 0.42 37.80 -2.11
N ARG A 16 -0.27 38.93 -2.26
CA ARG A 16 -1.54 39.19 -1.55
C ARG A 16 -2.80 38.91 -2.36
N GLU A 17 -2.69 38.56 -3.64
CA GLU A 17 -3.86 38.24 -4.50
C GLU A 17 -3.68 37.06 -5.47
N MET A 18 -2.80 36.10 -5.22
CA MET A 18 -2.88 34.83 -5.97
C MET A 18 -3.98 33.95 -5.37
N LYS A 19 -5.23 34.17 -5.80
CA LYS A 19 -6.34 33.22 -5.60
C LYS A 19 -6.05 31.95 -6.40
N MET A 20 -5.27 31.02 -5.84
CA MET A 20 -5.00 29.74 -6.47
C MET A 20 -6.25 28.86 -6.43
N LYS A 21 -6.65 28.31 -7.59
CA LYS A 21 -7.69 27.30 -7.67
C LYS A 21 -7.13 25.96 -7.20
N TRP A 22 -7.65 25.45 -6.09
CA TRP A 22 -7.27 24.15 -5.56
C TRP A 22 -8.12 23.05 -6.18
N THR A 23 -7.44 22.03 -6.68
CA THR A 23 -8.02 20.75 -7.11
C THR A 23 -7.09 19.63 -6.65
N VAL A 24 -7.59 18.40 -6.55
CA VAL A 24 -6.84 17.27 -6.01
C VAL A 24 -7.12 16.00 -6.79
N ILE A 25 -6.06 15.26 -7.10
CA ILE A 25 -6.11 13.86 -7.53
C ILE A 25 -5.88 13.04 -6.27
N ASP A 26 -6.97 12.57 -5.65
CA ASP A 26 -6.91 11.97 -4.32
C ASP A 26 -6.70 10.44 -4.34
N ARG A 27 -6.94 9.79 -5.48
CA ARG A 27 -6.78 8.34 -5.66
C ARG A 27 -6.67 7.98 -7.14
N TRP A 28 -5.97 6.90 -7.45
CA TRP A 28 -5.65 6.46 -8.82
C TRP A 28 -5.25 4.97 -8.87
N CYS A 29 -5.86 4.15 -7.99
CA CYS A 29 -5.52 2.73 -7.80
C CYS A 29 -5.71 1.84 -9.06
N SER A 30 -6.47 2.32 -10.04
CA SER A 30 -6.79 1.61 -11.29
C SER A 30 -6.13 2.22 -12.53
N ASN A 31 -5.16 3.13 -12.39
CA ASN A 31 -4.48 3.71 -13.55
C ASN A 31 -3.82 2.63 -14.42
N PRO A 32 -4.11 2.55 -15.73
CA PRO A 32 -3.61 1.46 -16.58
C PRO A 32 -2.08 1.42 -16.68
N PHE A 33 -1.40 2.57 -16.71
CA PHE A 33 0.07 2.62 -16.77
C PHE A 33 0.71 2.18 -15.46
N LEU A 34 0.10 2.51 -14.30
CA LEU A 34 0.54 1.97 -13.01
C LEU A 34 0.41 0.45 -12.96
N ILE A 35 -0.72 -0.08 -13.43
CA ILE A 35 -0.98 -1.53 -13.48
C ILE A 35 0.05 -2.23 -14.39
N GLN A 36 0.32 -1.67 -15.56
CA GLN A 36 1.35 -2.19 -16.47
C GLN A 36 2.75 -2.12 -15.86
N CYS A 37 3.09 -1.03 -15.17
CA CYS A 37 4.36 -0.88 -14.46
C CYS A 37 4.58 -2.01 -13.44
N PHE A 38 3.59 -2.29 -12.59
CA PHE A 38 3.67 -3.41 -11.64
C PHE A 38 3.78 -4.76 -12.35
N ALA A 39 2.98 -4.97 -13.40
CA ALA A 39 3.03 -6.21 -14.17
C ALA A 39 4.41 -6.44 -14.80
N ASP A 40 5.04 -5.39 -15.36
CA ASP A 40 6.37 -5.46 -15.94
C ASP A 40 7.46 -5.77 -14.91
N ASN A 41 7.41 -5.11 -13.75
CA ASN A 41 8.36 -5.40 -12.68
C ASN A 41 8.21 -6.85 -12.17
N ILE A 42 6.98 -7.35 -12.04
CA ILE A 42 6.72 -8.75 -11.64
C ILE A 42 7.23 -9.72 -12.70
N ARG A 43 6.99 -9.48 -14.00
CA ARG A 43 7.51 -10.31 -15.10
C ARG A 43 9.03 -10.37 -15.07
N LYS A 44 9.70 -9.22 -14.90
CA LYS A 44 11.17 -9.12 -14.78
C LYS A 44 11.69 -9.87 -13.56
N GLU A 45 11.03 -9.75 -12.41
CA GLU A 45 11.45 -10.44 -11.19
C GLU A 45 11.25 -11.97 -11.31
N LEU A 46 10.18 -12.42 -11.98
CA LEU A 46 9.92 -13.86 -12.20
C LEU A 46 11.02 -14.51 -13.04
N GLN A 47 11.63 -13.77 -13.97
CA GLN A 47 12.75 -14.27 -14.76
C GLN A 47 13.98 -14.63 -13.91
N LYS A 48 14.11 -14.05 -12.70
CA LYS A 48 15.20 -14.38 -11.77
C LYS A 48 15.00 -15.70 -11.02
N PHE A 49 13.81 -16.30 -11.09
CA PHE A 49 13.56 -17.65 -10.57
C PHE A 49 13.96 -18.71 -11.61
N PRO A 50 14.39 -19.91 -11.17
CA PRO A 50 14.65 -21.03 -12.06
C PRO A 50 13.44 -21.33 -12.95
N GLU A 51 13.66 -21.59 -14.23
CA GLU A 51 12.61 -21.70 -15.24
C GLU A 51 11.53 -22.73 -14.88
N GLU A 52 11.97 -23.88 -14.38
CA GLU A 52 11.15 -25.00 -13.93
C GLU A 52 10.29 -24.65 -12.70
N LYS A 53 10.68 -23.61 -11.95
CA LYS A 53 9.99 -23.12 -10.76
C LYS A 53 9.11 -21.89 -11.03
N ARG A 54 9.29 -21.18 -12.14
CA ARG A 54 8.58 -19.90 -12.38
C ARG A 54 7.05 -19.99 -12.26
N LYS A 55 6.45 -21.10 -12.71
CA LYS A 55 4.99 -21.32 -12.66
C LYS A 55 4.46 -21.64 -11.25
N GLU A 56 5.31 -22.13 -10.35
CA GLU A 56 4.92 -22.49 -8.98
C GLU A 56 5.09 -21.33 -7.98
N VAL A 57 5.79 -20.26 -8.39
CA VAL A 57 6.04 -19.07 -7.56
C VAL A 57 4.72 -18.49 -7.09
N THR A 58 4.55 -18.38 -5.77
CA THR A 58 3.39 -17.71 -5.17
C THR A 58 3.67 -16.22 -5.00
N ILE A 59 2.84 -15.37 -5.60
CA ILE A 59 2.97 -13.92 -5.55
C ILE A 59 2.24 -13.40 -4.30
N LEU A 60 2.97 -12.75 -3.41
CA LEU A 60 2.47 -12.13 -2.20
C LEU A 60 2.50 -10.62 -2.36
N PHE A 61 1.34 -10.04 -2.68
CA PHE A 61 1.17 -8.59 -2.67
C PHE A 61 1.12 -8.12 -1.22
N SER A 62 2.13 -7.37 -0.81
CA SER A 62 2.29 -6.85 0.54
C SER A 62 1.94 -5.36 0.56
N ALA A 63 1.02 -4.99 1.44
CA ALA A 63 0.60 -3.61 1.67
C ALA A 63 0.64 -3.29 3.16
N HIS A 64 0.86 -2.03 3.53
CA HIS A 64 0.90 -1.65 4.95
C HIS A 64 -0.46 -1.93 5.60
N SER A 65 -0.46 -2.56 6.77
CA SER A 65 -1.71 -2.93 7.45
C SER A 65 -2.43 -1.72 8.03
N LEU A 66 -3.70 -1.88 8.37
CA LEU A 66 -4.49 -0.91 9.12
C LEU A 66 -4.98 -1.53 10.43
N PRO A 67 -5.06 -0.77 11.53
CA PRO A 67 -5.79 -1.22 12.71
C PRO A 67 -7.24 -1.58 12.33
N LEU A 68 -7.76 -2.72 12.82
CA LEU A 68 -9.11 -3.17 12.42
C LEU A 68 -10.18 -2.13 12.71
N LYS A 69 -10.04 -1.38 13.81
CA LYS A 69 -10.94 -0.26 14.15
C LYS A 69 -11.02 0.80 13.04
N GLN A 70 -9.96 1.00 12.26
CA GLN A 70 -9.98 1.94 11.14
C GLN A 70 -10.70 1.33 9.93
N VAL A 71 -10.45 0.05 9.65
CA VAL A 71 -11.15 -0.71 8.60
C VAL A 71 -12.65 -0.77 8.87
N GLU A 72 -13.05 -1.09 10.09
CA GLU A 72 -14.45 -1.17 10.54
C GLU A 72 -15.20 0.16 10.44
N LYS A 73 -14.48 1.29 10.47
CA LYS A 73 -15.11 2.60 10.22
C LYS A 73 -15.49 2.82 8.75
N GLY A 74 -15.02 1.95 7.86
CA GLY A 74 -15.21 1.99 6.41
C GLY A 74 -14.12 2.75 5.69
N ASP A 75 -12.86 2.51 6.06
CA ASP A 75 -11.71 3.02 5.32
C ASP A 75 -11.65 2.38 3.90
N PRO A 76 -11.53 3.17 2.82
CA PRO A 76 -11.55 2.63 1.45
C PRO A 76 -10.26 1.88 1.07
N TYR A 77 -9.17 2.06 1.82
CA TYR A 77 -7.84 1.58 1.44
C TYR A 77 -7.80 0.07 1.12
N PRO A 78 -8.37 -0.85 1.91
CA PRO A 78 -8.29 -2.28 1.60
C PRO A 78 -8.96 -2.65 0.27
N ALA A 79 -10.08 -1.99 -0.06
CA ALA A 79 -10.80 -2.24 -1.30
C ALA A 79 -10.03 -1.69 -2.52
N GLU A 80 -9.39 -0.53 -2.38
CA GLU A 80 -8.56 0.05 -3.44
C GLU A 80 -7.31 -0.78 -3.71
N VAL A 81 -6.60 -1.22 -2.67
CA VAL A 81 -5.45 -2.13 -2.80
C VAL A 81 -5.88 -3.44 -3.46
N GLY A 82 -7.00 -4.03 -3.02
CA GLY A 82 -7.57 -5.24 -3.64
C GLY A 82 -7.91 -5.04 -5.12
N THR A 83 -8.37 -3.84 -5.50
CA THR A 83 -8.63 -3.48 -6.89
C THR A 83 -7.35 -3.43 -7.71
N THR A 84 -6.29 -2.77 -7.21
CA THR A 84 -4.98 -2.76 -7.88
C THR A 84 -4.45 -4.17 -8.06
N VAL A 85 -4.47 -5.02 -7.03
CA VAL A 85 -4.02 -6.42 -7.11
C VAL A 85 -4.78 -7.18 -8.20
N ASN A 86 -6.11 -7.09 -8.22
CA ASN A 86 -6.92 -7.78 -9.22
C ASN A 86 -6.60 -7.31 -10.65
N LEU A 87 -6.41 -6.01 -10.85
CA LEU A 87 -6.07 -5.45 -12.16
C LEU A 87 -4.66 -5.85 -12.60
N VAL A 88 -3.67 -5.86 -11.70
CA VAL A 88 -2.31 -6.35 -11.97
C VAL A 88 -2.34 -7.83 -12.37
N MET A 89 -3.08 -8.67 -11.65
CA MET A 89 -3.17 -10.09 -12.00
C MET A 89 -3.87 -10.33 -13.35
N LYS A 90 -4.88 -9.52 -13.69
CA LYS A 90 -5.53 -9.55 -15.02
C LYS A 90 -4.58 -9.12 -16.14
N GLU A 91 -3.73 -8.13 -15.89
CA GLU A 91 -2.72 -7.66 -16.83
C GLU A 91 -1.58 -8.67 -17.00
N LEU A 92 -1.13 -9.31 -15.92
CA LEU A 92 -0.07 -10.32 -15.96
C LEU A 92 -0.44 -11.51 -16.85
N LYS A 93 -1.69 -11.98 -16.80
CA LYS A 93 -2.16 -13.18 -17.53
C LYS A 93 -1.30 -14.41 -17.28
N LEU A 94 -0.73 -14.51 -16.08
CA LEU A 94 0.11 -15.64 -15.65
C LEU A 94 -0.68 -16.61 -14.76
N PRO A 95 -0.33 -17.91 -14.76
CA PRO A 95 -1.03 -18.91 -13.95
C PRO A 95 -0.61 -18.88 -12.47
N ASN A 96 0.30 -17.98 -12.08
CA ASN A 96 0.87 -17.92 -10.74
C ASN A 96 -0.22 -17.69 -9.67
N PRO A 97 -0.25 -18.49 -8.60
CA PRO A 97 -1.13 -18.22 -7.48
C PRO A 97 -0.71 -16.93 -6.77
N TYR A 98 -1.67 -16.18 -6.25
CA TYR A 98 -1.39 -14.95 -5.52
C TYR A 98 -2.22 -14.79 -4.25
N ARG A 99 -1.72 -13.97 -3.32
CA ARG A 99 -2.45 -13.52 -2.12
C ARG A 99 -2.14 -12.04 -1.85
N LEU A 100 -3.12 -11.33 -1.31
CA LEU A 100 -2.93 -10.02 -0.70
C LEU A 100 -2.73 -10.23 0.81
N VAL A 101 -1.63 -9.70 1.33
CA VAL A 101 -1.19 -9.81 2.73
C VAL A 101 -0.80 -8.43 3.25
N TRP A 102 -0.77 -8.28 4.57
CA TRP A 102 -0.59 -6.99 5.22
C TRP A 102 0.65 -6.96 6.13
N GLN A 103 1.54 -5.99 5.93
CA GLN A 103 2.80 -5.88 6.67
C GLN A 103 2.76 -4.83 7.78
N SER A 104 3.88 -4.73 8.53
CA SER A 104 4.16 -3.63 9.45
C SER A 104 3.11 -3.42 10.55
N LYS A 105 2.54 -4.51 11.08
CA LYS A 105 1.66 -4.46 12.25
C LYS A 105 2.44 -3.96 13.48
N VAL A 106 1.98 -2.88 14.11
CA VAL A 106 2.61 -2.33 15.33
C VAL A 106 1.66 -2.37 16.53
N GLY A 107 2.20 -2.82 17.67
CA GLY A 107 1.48 -2.79 18.95
C GLY A 107 0.45 -3.91 19.14
N PRO A 108 -0.27 -3.89 20.28
CA PRO A 108 -1.04 -5.05 20.75
C PRO A 108 -2.45 -5.16 20.18
N LEU A 109 -2.95 -4.11 19.52
CA LEU A 109 -4.31 -4.06 19.01
C LEU A 109 -4.49 -5.00 17.80
N PRO A 110 -5.75 -5.35 17.43
CA PRO A 110 -6.02 -6.10 16.21
C PRO A 110 -5.78 -5.28 14.93
N TRP A 111 -5.19 -5.90 13.92
CA TRP A 111 -4.87 -5.31 12.62
C TRP A 111 -5.42 -6.17 11.48
N LEU A 112 -5.57 -5.56 10.31
CA LEU A 112 -5.98 -6.24 9.10
C LEU A 112 -5.02 -7.38 8.75
N SER A 113 -5.59 -8.53 8.40
CA SER A 113 -4.89 -9.81 8.28
C SER A 113 -5.29 -10.53 6.97
N PRO A 114 -4.58 -11.58 6.53
CA PRO A 114 -3.39 -12.19 7.16
C PRO A 114 -2.18 -11.26 7.10
N SER A 115 -1.33 -11.30 8.13
CA SER A 115 -0.07 -10.56 8.10
C SER A 115 0.97 -11.26 7.22
N THR A 116 1.93 -10.50 6.68
CA THR A 116 2.94 -11.02 5.74
C THR A 116 3.82 -12.11 6.39
N ASP A 117 4.20 -11.94 7.66
CA ASP A 117 4.92 -12.93 8.46
C ASP A 117 4.13 -14.24 8.63
N ASP A 118 2.87 -14.15 9.06
CA ASP A 118 1.99 -15.29 9.27
C ASP A 118 1.70 -16.02 7.94
N ALA A 119 1.57 -15.28 6.84
CA ALA A 119 1.36 -15.87 5.52
C ALA A 119 2.57 -16.70 5.06
N ILE A 120 3.79 -16.21 5.27
CA ILE A 120 5.02 -16.93 4.89
C ILE A 120 5.22 -18.13 5.82
N LYS A 121 5.22 -17.92 7.14
CA LYS A 121 5.67 -18.89 8.14
C LYS A 121 4.56 -19.71 8.78
N GLY A 122 3.38 -19.12 8.94
CA GLY A 122 2.39 -19.54 9.92
C GLY A 122 2.78 -19.05 11.30
N THR A 123 1.84 -19.12 12.24
CA THR A 123 2.11 -18.74 13.63
C THR A 123 3.12 -19.71 14.26
N TYR A 124 4.37 -19.28 14.43
CA TYR A 124 5.36 -19.97 15.26
C TYR A 124 5.08 -19.60 16.74
N PHE A 125 4.66 -20.56 17.55
CA PHE A 125 4.64 -20.38 19.01
C PHE A 125 6.04 -20.67 19.55
N MET A 126 6.90 -19.65 19.67
CA MET A 126 8.11 -19.78 20.46
C MET A 126 7.75 -19.55 21.92
N HIS A 127 7.58 -20.64 22.66
CA HIS A 127 7.35 -20.65 24.09
C HIS A 127 8.54 -19.97 24.81
N PHE A 128 8.41 -18.69 25.16
CA PHE A 128 9.23 -18.06 26.20
C PHE A 128 8.31 -17.72 27.38
N PHE A 129 8.12 -18.70 28.26
CA PHE A 129 7.40 -18.50 29.51
C PHE A 129 8.21 -17.56 30.42
N ILE A 130 7.79 -16.30 30.51
CA ILE A 130 8.00 -15.50 31.72
C ILE A 130 6.75 -15.66 32.57
N LYS A 131 6.96 -16.16 33.80
CA LYS A 131 5.94 -16.43 34.81
C LYS A 131 5.07 -15.21 35.09
N SER A 132 3.77 -15.28 34.78
CA SER A 132 2.70 -14.80 35.69
C SER A 132 1.35 -15.33 35.20
N HIS A 133 0.64 -15.97 36.11
CA HIS A 133 -0.42 -16.95 35.86
C HIS A 133 -1.83 -16.37 35.61
N LEU A 134 -1.96 -15.15 35.08
CA LEU A 134 -3.26 -14.46 35.14
C LEU A 134 -3.66 -13.70 33.88
N TYR A 135 -3.44 -14.25 32.68
CA TYR A 135 -3.98 -13.64 31.43
C TYR A 135 -4.21 -14.63 30.27
N VAL A 136 -4.45 -15.91 30.56
CA VAL A 136 -4.37 -16.98 29.53
C VAL A 136 -5.73 -17.44 28.98
N HIS A 137 -6.87 -17.17 29.61
CA HIS A 137 -8.08 -17.95 29.28
C HIS A 137 -8.99 -17.49 28.11
N TYR A 138 -8.68 -16.43 27.34
CA TYR A 138 -9.53 -16.01 26.21
C TYR A 138 -8.86 -16.08 24.82
N LYS A 139 -7.54 -16.28 24.72
CA LYS A 139 -6.83 -16.32 23.43
C LYS A 139 -6.57 -17.72 22.88
N ASP A 140 -6.83 -18.77 23.66
CA ASP A 140 -6.38 -20.12 23.33
C ASP A 140 -7.37 -20.94 22.50
N THR A 141 -8.63 -20.53 22.38
CA THR A 141 -9.67 -21.33 21.70
C THR A 141 -9.88 -20.97 20.23
N LEU A 142 -9.28 -19.88 19.72
CA LEU A 142 -9.40 -19.44 18.31
C LEU A 142 -8.07 -19.39 17.54
N LYS A 143 -6.94 -19.69 18.18
CA LYS A 143 -5.64 -19.78 17.50
C LYS A 143 -5.45 -21.20 16.94
N SER A 144 -6.24 -21.51 15.93
CA SER A 144 -6.11 -22.74 15.14
C SER A 144 -4.70 -22.85 14.55
N ASN A 145 -4.25 -24.10 14.39
CA ASN A 145 -2.99 -24.56 13.78
C ASN A 145 -2.74 -24.00 12.37
N PHE A 146 -2.54 -22.69 12.22
CA PHE A 146 -2.22 -22.08 10.95
C PHE A 146 -0.74 -22.30 10.65
N THR A 147 -0.46 -23.30 9.84
CA THR A 147 0.84 -23.41 9.17
C THR A 147 1.00 -22.27 8.16
N GLY A 148 2.22 -21.94 7.72
CA GLY A 148 2.46 -20.94 6.67
C GLY A 148 2.42 -21.52 5.26
N LEU A 149 2.60 -20.68 4.25
CA LEU A 149 2.75 -21.13 2.87
C LEU A 149 3.96 -22.04 2.71
N VAL A 150 5.10 -21.70 3.33
CA VAL A 150 6.33 -22.50 3.20
C VAL A 150 6.16 -23.88 3.83
N GLN A 151 5.56 -23.95 5.02
CA GLN A 151 5.25 -25.22 5.69
C GLN A 151 4.24 -26.09 4.92
N ARG A 152 3.42 -25.48 4.06
CA ARG A 152 2.52 -26.19 3.13
C ARG A 152 3.16 -26.51 1.77
N GLY A 153 4.49 -26.41 1.66
CA GLY A 153 5.26 -26.78 0.48
C GLY A 153 5.41 -25.69 -0.57
N ARG A 154 4.89 -24.47 -0.34
CA ARG A 154 5.13 -23.32 -1.25
C ARG A 154 6.45 -22.65 -0.89
N LYS A 155 7.54 -23.18 -1.45
CA LYS A 155 8.91 -22.79 -1.12
C LYS A 155 9.48 -21.63 -1.96
N ASN A 156 8.82 -21.30 -3.07
CA ASN A 156 9.19 -20.23 -3.98
C ASN A 156 8.15 -19.11 -3.90
N LEU A 157 8.54 -17.96 -3.35
CA LEU A 157 7.65 -16.83 -3.06
C LEU A 157 8.20 -15.55 -3.69
N MET A 158 7.31 -14.66 -4.12
CA MET A 158 7.67 -13.31 -4.56
C MET A 158 6.88 -12.26 -3.79
N LEU A 159 7.57 -11.37 -3.09
CA LEU A 159 6.98 -10.22 -2.42
C LEU A 159 6.81 -9.06 -3.40
N VAL A 160 5.63 -8.46 -3.43
CA VAL A 160 5.32 -7.29 -4.25
C VAL A 160 4.80 -6.16 -3.36
N PRO A 161 5.57 -5.07 -3.18
CA PRO A 161 5.13 -3.91 -2.40
C PRO A 161 4.09 -3.11 -3.18
N ILE A 162 2.81 -3.51 -3.10
CA ILE A 162 1.77 -3.04 -4.02
C ILE A 162 1.23 -1.64 -3.67
N ALA A 163 1.38 -1.22 -2.42
CA ALA A 163 0.86 0.05 -1.92
C ALA A 163 1.92 1.17 -1.87
N PHE A 164 3.11 0.93 -2.41
CA PHE A 164 4.21 1.89 -2.40
C PHE A 164 4.78 2.07 -3.80
N VAL A 165 5.12 3.31 -4.12
CA VAL A 165 5.68 3.68 -5.43
C VAL A 165 7.20 3.83 -5.41
N ASN A 166 7.78 4.10 -4.24
CA ASN A 166 9.23 4.27 -4.05
C ASN A 166 9.75 3.30 -2.98
N GLU A 167 11.04 2.98 -3.06
CA GLU A 167 11.73 2.28 -1.97
C GLU A 167 11.77 3.13 -0.69
N HIS A 168 11.66 2.47 0.46
CA HIS A 168 11.67 3.08 1.78
C HIS A 168 12.07 2.03 2.83
N ILE A 169 12.14 2.42 4.10
CA ILE A 169 12.63 1.54 5.16
C ILE A 169 11.86 0.21 5.24
N GLU A 170 10.55 0.21 5.02
CA GLU A 170 9.74 -1.02 5.07
C GLU A 170 10.09 -1.98 3.91
N THR A 171 10.40 -1.47 2.71
CA THR A 171 10.80 -2.35 1.59
C THR A 171 12.23 -2.85 1.75
N LEU A 172 13.15 -1.98 2.17
CA LEU A 172 14.59 -2.31 2.24
C LEU A 172 14.99 -3.07 3.50
N HIS A 173 14.27 -2.88 4.62
CA HIS A 173 14.57 -3.56 5.88
C HIS A 173 13.60 -4.71 6.12
N GLU A 174 12.29 -4.40 6.22
CA GLU A 174 11.29 -5.41 6.58
C GLU A 174 11.19 -6.51 5.51
N LEU A 175 11.08 -6.15 4.22
CA LEU A 175 11.01 -7.16 3.16
C LEU A 175 12.37 -7.83 2.88
N ASP A 176 13.42 -7.05 2.62
CA ASP A 176 14.70 -7.60 2.15
C ASP A 176 15.55 -8.26 3.25
N ILE A 177 15.51 -7.74 4.48
CA ILE A 177 16.32 -8.28 5.58
C ILE A 177 15.49 -9.25 6.40
N GLU A 178 14.38 -8.80 6.96
CA GLU A 178 13.59 -9.62 7.87
C GLU A 178 12.91 -10.77 7.11
N TYR A 179 12.05 -10.49 6.11
CA TYR A 179 11.31 -11.54 5.38
C TYR A 179 12.17 -12.42 4.48
N ILE A 180 13.07 -11.84 3.70
CA ILE A 180 13.85 -12.62 2.73
C ILE A 180 15.02 -13.32 3.40
N LYS A 181 15.94 -12.58 4.01
CA LYS A 181 17.18 -13.15 4.55
C LYS A 181 16.93 -13.93 5.82
N GLU A 182 16.39 -13.27 6.85
CA GLU A 182 16.29 -13.91 8.17
C GLU A 182 15.18 -14.95 8.23
N PHE A 183 14.03 -14.67 7.62
CA PHE A 183 12.86 -15.51 7.73
C PHE A 183 12.81 -16.62 6.70
N GLY A 184 13.18 -16.35 5.44
CA GLY A 184 13.20 -17.35 4.37
C GLY A 184 14.06 -18.56 4.72
N GLU A 185 15.28 -18.33 5.22
CA GLU A 185 16.19 -19.40 5.66
C GLU A 185 15.61 -20.22 6.82
N LYS A 186 15.05 -19.55 7.84
CA LYS A 186 14.52 -20.21 9.04
C LYS A 186 13.34 -21.14 8.75
N VAL A 187 12.51 -20.84 7.75
CA VAL A 187 11.34 -21.67 7.42
C VAL A 187 11.56 -22.63 6.26
N GLY A 188 12.75 -22.66 5.68
CA GLY A 188 13.10 -23.56 4.58
C GLY A 188 12.47 -23.16 3.24
N ALA A 189 12.34 -21.86 2.97
CA ALA A 189 12.03 -21.37 1.64
C ALA A 189 13.22 -21.64 0.71
N GLU A 190 12.95 -22.04 -0.54
CA GLU A 190 13.98 -22.21 -1.57
C GLU A 190 14.41 -20.84 -2.11
N ARG A 191 13.44 -19.96 -2.34
CA ARG A 191 13.69 -18.58 -2.76
C ARG A 191 12.53 -17.68 -2.37
N ILE A 192 12.86 -16.55 -1.76
CA ILE A 192 11.96 -15.41 -1.63
C ILE A 192 12.58 -14.26 -2.41
N GLY A 193 11.92 -13.84 -3.48
CA GLY A 193 12.29 -12.67 -4.28
C GLY A 193 11.45 -11.46 -3.88
N ARG A 194 11.92 -10.25 -4.21
CA ARG A 194 11.16 -9.01 -4.06
C ARG A 194 11.10 -8.28 -5.39
N CYS A 195 9.89 -7.96 -5.82
CA CYS A 195 9.65 -7.08 -6.94
C CYS A 195 10.04 -5.64 -6.56
N PRO A 196 10.81 -4.93 -7.41
CA PRO A 196 11.10 -3.52 -7.15
C PRO A 196 9.82 -2.68 -7.18
N THR A 197 9.79 -1.62 -6.39
CA THR A 197 8.75 -0.59 -6.52
C THR A 197 8.87 0.14 -7.87
N PRO A 198 7.80 0.84 -8.32
CA PRO A 198 7.82 1.63 -9.54
C PRO A 198 9.03 2.57 -9.72
N ASN A 199 9.47 3.28 -8.67
CA ASN A 199 10.58 4.23 -8.69
C ASN A 199 10.53 5.19 -9.90
N ASP A 200 11.50 5.09 -10.81
CA ASP A 200 11.63 5.90 -12.03
C ASP A 200 11.19 5.17 -13.31
N HIS A 201 10.43 4.08 -13.18
CA HIS A 201 9.95 3.30 -14.32
C HIS A 201 9.17 4.20 -15.31
N PRO A 202 9.46 4.17 -16.63
CA PRO A 202 8.80 5.05 -17.59
C PRO A 202 7.26 5.00 -17.55
N LEU A 203 6.69 3.80 -17.47
CA LEU A 203 5.23 3.64 -17.32
C LEU A 203 4.68 4.25 -16.02
N PHE A 204 5.46 4.32 -14.95
CA PHE A 204 5.03 5.02 -13.74
C PHE A 204 4.96 6.53 -13.97
N ILE A 205 5.95 7.09 -14.66
CA ILE A 205 5.95 8.50 -15.04
C ILE A 205 4.77 8.78 -15.97
N ASP A 206 4.51 7.89 -16.94
CA ASP A 206 3.33 7.99 -17.82
C ASP A 206 2.02 7.94 -17.03
N ALA A 207 1.93 7.13 -15.96
CA ALA A 207 0.78 7.09 -15.06
C ALA A 207 0.54 8.46 -14.41
N LEU A 208 1.58 9.09 -13.87
CA LEU A 208 1.48 10.42 -13.26
C LEU A 208 1.04 11.48 -14.27
N VAL A 209 1.64 11.45 -15.47
CA VAL A 209 1.30 12.36 -16.57
C VAL A 209 -0.15 12.17 -17.01
N ASP A 210 -0.60 10.92 -17.15
CA ASP A 210 -1.97 10.58 -17.52
C ASP A 210 -2.98 11.07 -16.47
N GLU A 211 -2.74 10.80 -15.18
CA GLU A 211 -3.61 11.28 -14.10
C GLU A 211 -3.75 12.80 -14.11
N VAL A 212 -2.64 13.53 -14.25
CA VAL A 212 -2.67 14.99 -14.33
C VAL A 212 -3.40 15.48 -15.58
N LYS A 213 -3.14 14.89 -16.75
CA LYS A 213 -3.83 15.27 -18.00
C LYS A 213 -5.34 15.02 -17.90
N ARG A 214 -5.76 13.84 -17.44
CA ARG A 214 -7.18 13.50 -17.26
C ARG A 214 -7.85 14.44 -16.26
N HIS A 215 -7.20 14.72 -15.14
CA HIS A 215 -7.71 15.65 -14.13
C HIS A 215 -7.95 17.05 -14.70
N LEU A 216 -6.96 17.62 -15.38
CA LEU A 216 -7.05 18.97 -15.98
C LEU A 216 -8.10 19.07 -17.10
N THR A 217 -8.31 18.00 -17.86
CA THR A 217 -9.25 17.99 -18.99
C THR A 217 -10.67 17.59 -18.61
N SER A 218 -10.86 16.83 -17.52
CA SER A 218 -12.18 16.32 -17.13
C SER A 218 -13.12 17.39 -16.57
N GLY A 219 -12.59 18.55 -16.16
CA GLY A 219 -13.36 19.58 -15.43
C GLY A 219 -13.67 19.23 -13.97
N HIS A 220 -13.38 18.00 -13.52
CA HIS A 220 -13.52 17.62 -12.12
C HIS A 220 -12.41 18.22 -11.26
N THR A 221 -12.72 18.49 -10.01
CA THR A 221 -11.78 19.08 -9.05
C THR A 221 -11.25 18.09 -8.02
N CYS A 222 -11.96 16.98 -7.83
CA CYS A 222 -11.63 15.86 -6.94
C CYS A 222 -12.54 14.68 -7.30
N SER A 223 -12.23 13.47 -6.82
CA SER A 223 -13.16 12.36 -6.98
C SER A 223 -14.41 12.53 -6.11
N GLU A 224 -15.52 11.94 -6.52
CA GLU A 224 -16.74 11.88 -5.70
C GLU A 224 -16.50 11.15 -4.37
N GLN A 225 -15.69 10.08 -4.42
CA GLN A 225 -15.32 9.33 -3.22
C GLN A 225 -14.51 10.16 -2.24
N PHE A 226 -13.72 11.13 -2.71
CA PHE A 226 -13.02 12.07 -1.84
C PHE A 226 -13.97 12.83 -0.93
N LEU A 227 -15.14 13.25 -1.43
CA LEU A 227 -16.05 14.10 -0.68
C LEU A 227 -16.84 13.33 0.39
N ASN A 228 -16.80 11.99 0.34
CA ASN A 228 -17.41 11.12 1.31
C ASN A 228 -16.44 10.83 2.48
N ASN A 229 -16.94 10.96 3.70
CA ASN A 229 -16.22 10.47 4.87
C ASN A 229 -16.49 8.97 5.04
N CYS A 230 -15.66 8.29 5.82
CA CYS A 230 -15.96 6.93 6.24
C CYS A 230 -17.34 6.90 6.94
N PRO A 231 -18.17 5.85 6.74
CA PRO A 231 -19.49 5.71 7.36
C PRO A 231 -19.52 5.97 8.88
N LEU A 232 -18.49 5.57 9.61
CA LEU A 232 -18.38 5.76 11.07
C LEU A 232 -17.25 6.75 11.42
N CYS A 233 -17.01 7.76 10.58
CA CYS A 233 -15.99 8.76 10.84
C CYS A 233 -16.33 9.62 12.07
N VAL A 234 -15.40 9.67 13.03
CA VAL A 234 -15.51 10.49 14.26
C VAL A 234 -14.51 11.64 14.29
N ASN A 235 -13.68 11.80 13.26
CA ASN A 235 -12.66 12.85 13.23
C ASN A 235 -13.24 14.16 12.69
N PRO A 236 -13.39 15.22 13.50
CA PRO A 236 -13.96 16.49 13.06
C PRO A 236 -13.16 17.15 11.92
N ALA A 237 -11.85 16.90 11.83
CA ALA A 237 -11.01 17.43 10.77
C ALA A 237 -11.41 16.88 9.38
N CYS A 238 -11.87 15.63 9.29
CA CYS A 238 -12.37 15.06 8.04
C CYS A 238 -13.58 15.85 7.53
N TYR A 239 -14.57 16.08 8.39
CA TYR A 239 -15.77 16.87 8.06
C TYR A 239 -15.43 18.30 7.64
N ALA A 240 -14.57 18.98 8.42
CA ALA A 240 -14.12 20.33 8.11
C ALA A 240 -13.43 20.41 6.75
N SER A 241 -12.51 19.46 6.49
CA SER A 241 -11.79 19.35 5.20
C SER A 241 -12.75 19.12 4.03
N LYS A 242 -13.67 18.15 4.11
CA LYS A 242 -14.61 17.87 3.02
C LYS A 242 -15.59 19.02 2.77
N LYS A 243 -16.02 19.72 3.83
CA LYS A 243 -16.85 20.93 3.70
C LYS A 243 -16.10 22.06 3.00
N TRP A 244 -14.83 22.25 3.36
CA TRP A 244 -13.96 23.24 2.71
C TRP A 244 -13.77 22.91 1.23
N PHE A 245 -13.40 21.68 0.89
CA PHE A 245 -13.23 21.25 -0.50
C PHE A 245 -14.51 21.45 -1.32
N ARG A 246 -15.69 21.01 -0.82
CA ARG A 246 -16.97 21.24 -1.52
C ARG A 246 -17.23 22.72 -1.85
N LYS A 247 -16.83 23.64 -0.97
CA LYS A 247 -17.01 25.08 -1.19
C LYS A 247 -16.01 25.62 -2.21
N THR A 248 -14.74 25.26 -2.05
CA THR A 248 -13.64 25.74 -2.90
C THR A 248 -13.75 25.21 -4.33
N THR A 249 -14.31 24.02 -4.51
CA THR A 249 -14.37 23.36 -5.82
C THR A 249 -15.65 23.61 -6.63
N LYS A 250 -16.78 23.93 -5.98
CA LYS A 250 -18.04 24.32 -6.66
C LYS A 250 -18.14 25.81 -7.00
N SER A 251 -17.28 26.63 -6.40
CA SER A 251 -17.19 28.05 -6.71
C SER A 251 -16.40 28.21 -8.01
N PHE A 252 -16.98 28.94 -8.98
CA PHE A 252 -16.47 29.31 -10.33
C PHE A 252 -16.94 28.41 -11.47
#